data_AF-A0A2S4RVC4-F1
#
_entry.id   AF-A0A2S4RVC4-F1
#
_cell.length_a   1.000
_cell.length_b   1.000
_cell.length_c   1.000
_cell.angle_alpha   90.00
_cell.angle_beta   90.00
_cell.angle_gamma   90.00
#
_symmetry.space_group_name_H-M   'P 1'
#
loop_
_entity.id
_entity.type
_entity.pdbx_description
1 polymer ?
#
loop_
_entity_poly.entity_id
_entity_poly.type
_entity_poly.pdbx_seq_one_letter_code
_entity_poly.pdbx_strand_id
1 'polypeptide(L)'
;MKTLFIQNEELIKVIISFVLAFNMLLIIVFYFYNKIAYKKIVEIYEKEIGALPVTAIICKNASLFATPGLYLTKVAFIMETLIFKYNKISNYDMSIDGYNLIRSLPCKLTLGFKIEAMLWILCIPVWISVFIVF
;
A
#
# COMPACT_ATOMS: atom_id res chain seq x y z
N MET A 1 12.39 24.97 24.63
CA MET A 1 11.62 24.07 23.73
C MET A 1 10.20 24.59 23.49
N LYS A 2 9.39 24.89 24.54
CA LYS A 2 8.07 25.54 24.38
C LYS A 2 8.11 26.86 23.60
N THR A 3 9.11 27.72 23.86
CA THR A 3 9.28 29.01 23.17
C THR A 3 9.55 28.88 21.67
N LEU A 4 10.34 27.89 21.25
CA LEU A 4 10.63 27.61 19.83
C LEU A 4 9.39 27.09 19.07
N PHE A 5 8.58 26.24 19.71
CA PHE A 5 7.33 25.75 19.13
C PHE A 5 6.30 26.88 18.98
N ILE A 6 6.09 27.68 20.01
CA ILE A 6 5.14 28.80 19.99
C ILE A 6 5.53 29.85 18.96
N GLN A 7 6.82 30.14 18.79
CA GLN A 7 7.30 31.12 17.82
C GLN A 7 7.17 30.67 16.36
N ASN A 8 7.17 29.36 16.10
CA ASN A 8 7.17 28.80 14.75
C ASN A 8 5.93 27.96 14.44
N GLU A 9 4.89 28.04 15.26
CA GLU A 9 3.71 27.17 15.19
C GLU A 9 3.08 27.17 13.79
N GLU A 10 2.86 28.35 13.21
CA GLU A 10 2.31 28.51 11.86
C GLU A 10 3.20 27.88 10.78
N LEU A 11 4.53 28.08 10.87
CA LEU A 11 5.47 27.48 9.92
C LEU A 11 5.46 25.95 10.02
N ILE A 12 5.38 25.40 11.24
CA ILE A 12 5.31 23.95 11.47
C ILE A 12 4.01 23.39 10.88
N LYS A 13 2.87 24.05 11.09
CA LYS A 13 1.58 23.67 10.50
C LYS A 13 1.62 23.63 8.98
N VAL A 14 2.25 24.64 8.35
CA VAL A 14 2.43 24.70 6.89
C VAL A 14 3.29 23.55 6.39
N ILE A 15 4.42 23.26 7.05
CA ILE A 15 5.31 22.15 6.68
C ILE A 15 4.59 20.81 6.78
N ILE A 16 3.88 20.55 7.89
CA ILE A 16 3.12 19.31 8.07
C ILE A 16 2.06 19.16 6.98
N SER A 17 1.31 20.23 6.70
CA SER A 17 0.28 20.24 5.66
C SER A 17 0.86 19.96 4.27
N PHE A 18 2.00 20.57 3.94
CA PHE A 18 2.70 20.35 2.68
C PHE A 18 3.18 18.90 2.54
N VAL A 19 3.79 18.34 3.59
CA VAL A 19 4.27 16.95 3.60
C VAL A 19 3.11 15.97 3.42
N LEU A 20 1.98 16.18 4.10
CA LEU A 20 0.78 15.35 3.94
C LEU A 20 0.23 15.43 2.52
N ALA A 21 0.07 16.65 1.98
CA ALA A 21 -0.45 16.84 0.62
C ALA A 21 0.46 16.18 -0.43
N PHE A 22 1.79 16.34 -0.29
CA PHE A 22 2.76 15.72 -1.18
C PHE A 22 2.75 14.19 -1.07
N ASN A 23 2.68 13.64 0.14
CA ASN A 23 2.60 12.19 0.34
C ASN A 23 1.33 11.60 -0.27
N MET A 24 0.18 12.24 -0.09
CA MET A 24 -1.09 11.81 -0.69
C MET A 24 -1.03 11.86 -2.22
N LEU A 25 -0.39 12.89 -2.79
CA LEU A 25 -0.18 12.96 -4.24
C LEU A 25 0.66 11.77 -4.74
N LEU A 26 1.73 11.40 -4.04
CA LEU A 26 2.54 10.24 -4.39
C LEU A 26 1.74 8.93 -4.30
N ILE A 27 0.94 8.75 -3.25
CA ILE A 27 0.06 7.58 -3.11
C ILE A 27 -0.90 7.49 -4.30
N ILE A 28 -1.48 8.61 -4.75
CA ILE A 28 -2.37 8.63 -5.93
C ILE A 28 -1.61 8.22 -7.21
N VAL A 29 -0.38 8.70 -7.40
CA VAL A 29 0.45 8.30 -8.55
C VAL A 29 0.72 6.79 -8.53
N PHE A 30 1.13 6.25 -7.39
CA PHE A 30 1.37 4.81 -7.24
C PHE A 30 0.10 3.98 -7.31
N TYR A 31 -1.05 4.51 -6.91
CA TYR A 31 -2.35 3.85 -7.10
C TYR A 31 -2.62 3.55 -8.58
N PHE A 32 -2.40 4.50 -9.48
CA PHE A 32 -2.58 4.26 -10.92
C PHE A 32 -1.58 3.23 -11.46
N TYR A 33 -0.32 3.31 -11.02
CA TYR A 33 0.70 2.33 -11.37
C TYR A 33 0.31 0.91 -10.90
N ASN A 34 -0.08 0.80 -9.63
CA ASN A 34 -0.47 -0.45 -8.98
C ASN A 34 -1.74 -1.02 -9.58
N LYS A 35 -2.68 -0.19 -10.04
CA LYS A 35 -3.86 -0.65 -10.78
C LYS A 35 -3.48 -1.42 -12.04
N ILE A 36 -2.52 -0.90 -12.82
CA ILE A 36 -2.04 -1.56 -14.04
C ILE A 36 -1.24 -2.82 -13.70
N ALA A 37 -0.35 -2.73 -12.70
CA ALA A 37 0.46 -3.87 -12.27
C ALA A 37 -0.39 -5.01 -11.71
N TYR A 38 -1.37 -4.70 -10.85
CA TYR A 38 -2.29 -5.68 -10.27
C TYR A 38 -3.04 -6.46 -11.34
N LYS A 39 -3.56 -5.76 -12.36
CA LYS A 39 -4.26 -6.42 -13.47
C LYS A 39 -3.38 -7.47 -14.14
N LYS A 40 -2.11 -7.13 -14.42
CA LYS A 40 -1.14 -8.06 -15.01
C LYS A 40 -0.80 -9.23 -14.09
N ILE A 41 -0.64 -8.97 -12.79
CA ILE A 41 -0.38 -10.01 -11.79
C ILE A 41 -1.54 -11.01 -11.75
N VAL A 42 -2.77 -10.50 -11.75
CA VAL A 42 -3.97 -11.35 -11.78
C VAL A 42 -4.04 -12.19 -13.05
N GLU A 43 -3.76 -11.61 -14.22
CA GLU A 43 -3.72 -12.35 -15.49
C GLU A 43 -2.67 -13.47 -15.49
N ILE A 44 -1.47 -13.20 -14.94
CA ILE A 44 -0.41 -14.23 -14.78
C ILE A 44 -0.85 -15.31 -13.81
N TYR A 45 -1.40 -14.94 -12.66
CA TYR A 45 -1.85 -15.88 -11.63
C TYR A 45 -2.99 -16.77 -12.15
N GLU A 46 -4.00 -16.18 -12.79
CA GLU A 46 -5.14 -16.91 -13.35
C GLU A 46 -4.72 -17.89 -14.45
N LYS A 47 -3.66 -17.55 -15.20
CA LYS A 47 -3.10 -18.43 -16.25
C LYS A 47 -2.28 -19.58 -15.68
N GLU A 48 -1.45 -19.33 -14.67
CA GLU A 48 -0.48 -20.33 -14.18
C GLU A 48 -1.01 -21.20 -13.04
N ILE A 49 -1.88 -20.65 -12.20
CA ILE A 49 -2.39 -21.31 -10.99
C ILE A 49 -3.89 -21.59 -11.07
N GLY A 50 -4.66 -20.69 -11.70
CA GLY A 50 -6.11 -20.74 -11.75
C GLY A 50 -6.76 -19.69 -10.85
N ALA A 51 -7.88 -20.02 -10.19
CA ALA A 51 -8.65 -19.02 -9.45
C ALA A 51 -7.81 -18.31 -8.37
N LEU A 52 -7.97 -16.98 -8.29
CA LEU A 52 -7.37 -16.17 -7.23
C LEU A 52 -7.86 -16.59 -5.84
N PRO A 53 -7.06 -16.36 -4.78
CA PRO A 53 -7.55 -16.47 -3.41
C PRO A 53 -8.77 -15.56 -3.17
N VAL A 54 -9.67 -15.96 -2.26
CA VAL A 54 -10.96 -15.29 -2.03
C VAL A 54 -10.76 -13.81 -1.71
N THR A 55 -9.76 -13.50 -0.88
CA THR A 55 -9.43 -12.13 -0.49
C THR A 55 -9.03 -11.27 -1.69
N ALA A 56 -8.24 -11.83 -2.62
CA ALA A 56 -7.80 -11.14 -3.84
C ALA A 56 -8.94 -10.97 -4.86
N ILE A 57 -9.91 -11.89 -4.90
CA ILE A 57 -11.14 -11.77 -5.70
C ILE A 57 -11.99 -10.60 -5.21
N ILE A 58 -12.29 -10.56 -3.91
CA ILE A 58 -13.09 -9.50 -3.29
C ILE A 58 -12.45 -8.13 -3.55
N CYS A 59 -11.13 -8.06 -3.42
CA CYS A 59 -10.41 -6.81 -3.58
C CYS A 59 -10.12 -6.47 -5.07
N LYS A 60 -10.38 -7.35 -6.04
CA LYS A 60 -9.95 -7.18 -7.46
C LYS A 60 -10.29 -5.80 -8.02
N ASN A 61 -11.51 -5.33 -7.78
CA ASN A 61 -12.01 -4.05 -8.28
C ASN A 61 -11.93 -2.89 -7.25
N ALA A 62 -11.27 -3.11 -6.10
CA ALA A 62 -11.14 -2.08 -5.07
C ALA A 62 -10.37 -0.85 -5.58
N SER A 63 -10.80 0.32 -5.12
CA SER A 63 -10.31 1.64 -5.52
C SER A 63 -9.88 2.42 -4.29
N LEU A 64 -8.76 3.14 -4.39
CA LEU A 64 -8.29 4.02 -3.33
C LEU A 64 -9.36 5.05 -2.91
N PHE A 65 -10.18 5.51 -3.85
CA PHE A 65 -11.16 6.58 -3.59
C PHE A 65 -12.52 6.06 -3.13
N ALA A 66 -13.00 4.96 -3.70
CA ALA A 66 -14.35 4.45 -3.43
C ALA A 66 -14.37 3.41 -2.31
N THR A 67 -13.32 2.58 -2.22
CA THR A 67 -13.21 1.47 -1.29
C THR A 67 -11.80 1.38 -0.69
N PRO A 68 -11.35 2.44 0.01
CA PRO A 68 -9.97 2.55 0.49
C PRO A 68 -9.51 1.36 1.34
N GLY A 69 -10.36 0.86 2.24
CA GLY A 69 -10.04 -0.31 3.07
C GLY A 69 -9.75 -1.57 2.25
N LEU A 70 -10.61 -1.89 1.28
CA LEU A 70 -10.39 -3.04 0.39
C LEU A 70 -9.19 -2.83 -0.54
N TYR A 71 -8.91 -1.59 -0.91
CA TYR A 71 -7.73 -1.27 -1.69
C TYR A 71 -6.43 -1.47 -0.88
N LEU A 72 -6.41 -1.09 0.40
CA LEU A 72 -5.28 -1.40 1.28
C LEU A 72 -5.10 -2.91 1.44
N THR A 73 -6.18 -3.67 1.55
CA THR A 73 -6.11 -5.15 1.57
C THR A 73 -5.53 -5.72 0.27
N LYS A 74 -5.85 -5.13 -0.89
CA LYS A 74 -5.24 -5.49 -2.18
C LYS A 74 -3.73 -5.29 -2.17
N VAL A 75 -3.26 -4.13 -1.67
CA VAL A 75 -1.83 -3.83 -1.57
C VAL A 75 -1.16 -4.77 -0.57
N ALA A 76 -1.80 -4.99 0.59
CA ALA A 76 -1.35 -5.90 1.63
C ALA A 76 -1.22 -7.33 1.12
N PHE A 77 -2.17 -7.86 0.35
CA PHE A 77 -2.09 -9.20 -0.23
C PHE A 77 -0.79 -9.44 -1.01
N ILE A 78 -0.39 -8.49 -1.87
CA ILE A 78 0.87 -8.55 -2.60
C ILE A 78 2.06 -8.43 -1.63
N MET A 79 2.05 -7.41 -0.78
CA MET A 79 3.19 -7.10 0.11
C MET A 79 3.43 -8.17 1.17
N GLU A 80 2.38 -8.68 1.79
CA GLU A 80 2.46 -9.72 2.81
C GLU A 80 2.98 -11.03 2.22
N THR A 81 2.61 -11.36 0.98
CA THR A 81 3.16 -12.53 0.28
C THR A 81 4.67 -12.37 0.00
N LEU A 82 5.12 -11.14 -0.27
CA LEU A 82 6.54 -10.83 -0.50
C LEU A 82 7.35 -10.80 0.81
N ILE A 83 6.76 -10.35 1.91
CA ILE A 83 7.46 -10.13 3.20
C ILE A 83 7.39 -11.37 4.09
N PHE A 84 6.19 -11.92 4.29
CA PHE A 84 5.95 -12.96 5.27
C PHE A 84 6.07 -14.35 4.67
N LYS A 85 6.27 -15.33 5.55
CA LYS A 85 6.29 -16.75 5.17
C LYS A 85 4.89 -17.19 4.73
N TYR A 86 4.85 -18.30 4.01
CA TYR A 86 3.60 -18.95 3.61
C TYR A 86 2.69 -19.22 4.82
N ASN A 87 1.37 -19.03 4.62
CA ASN A 87 0.31 -19.36 5.58
C ASN A 87 0.42 -18.65 6.95
N LYS A 88 0.76 -17.36 6.95
CA LYS A 88 0.99 -16.56 8.19
C LYS A 88 -0.04 -15.45 8.41
N ILE A 89 -0.50 -14.77 7.36
CA ILE A 89 -1.39 -13.60 7.46
C ILE A 89 -2.48 -13.69 6.38
N SER A 90 -2.47 -12.84 5.34
CA SER A 90 -3.49 -12.84 4.28
C SER A 90 -3.31 -13.92 3.20
N ASN A 91 -2.24 -14.72 3.28
CA ASN A 91 -1.93 -15.79 2.32
C ASN A 91 -2.42 -17.18 2.78
N TYR A 92 -3.35 -17.26 3.73
CA TYR A 92 -3.83 -18.52 4.30
C TYR A 92 -4.64 -19.37 3.29
N ASP A 93 -5.42 -18.71 2.45
CA ASP A 93 -6.26 -19.33 1.42
C ASP A 93 -5.55 -19.47 0.05
N MET A 94 -4.25 -19.17 0.00
CA MET A 94 -3.43 -19.26 -1.21
C MET A 94 -2.73 -20.62 -1.29
N SER A 95 -2.60 -21.18 -2.50
CA SER A 95 -1.75 -22.37 -2.71
C SER A 95 -0.26 -22.02 -2.57
N ILE A 96 0.57 -23.00 -2.23
CA ILE A 96 2.03 -22.80 -2.14
C ILE A 96 2.62 -22.34 -3.49
N ASP A 97 2.07 -22.85 -4.60
CA ASP A 97 2.48 -22.46 -5.96
C ASP A 97 2.11 -21.01 -6.26
N GLY A 98 0.90 -20.57 -5.88
CA GLY A 98 0.49 -19.18 -5.99
C GLY A 98 1.35 -18.23 -5.14
N TYR A 99 1.73 -18.68 -3.95
CA TYR A 99 2.64 -17.93 -3.07
C TYR A 99 4.02 -17.78 -3.71
N ASN A 100 4.58 -18.87 -4.25
CA ASN A 100 5.87 -18.85 -4.93
C ASN A 100 5.84 -18.01 -6.21
N LEU A 101 4.73 -18.06 -6.95
CA LEU A 101 4.52 -17.24 -8.15
C LEU A 101 4.59 -15.75 -7.83
N ILE A 102 3.85 -15.28 -6.82
CA ILE A 102 3.87 -13.85 -6.46
C ILE A 102 5.29 -13.41 -6.06
N ARG A 103 6.06 -14.29 -5.40
CA ARG A 103 7.45 -14.01 -5.01
C ARG A 103 8.45 -14.05 -6.17
N SER A 104 8.15 -14.78 -7.24
CA SER A 104 8.98 -14.84 -8.44
C SER A 104 8.65 -13.75 -9.47
N LEU A 105 7.59 -12.95 -9.24
CA LEU A 105 7.21 -11.85 -10.13
C LEU A 105 8.36 -10.87 -10.37
N PRO A 106 8.48 -10.33 -11.59
CA PRO A 106 9.48 -9.32 -11.90
C PRO A 106 9.29 -8.08 -11.02
N CYS A 107 10.40 -7.49 -10.58
CA CYS A 107 10.39 -6.33 -9.68
C CYS A 107 9.53 -5.18 -10.22
N LYS A 108 9.48 -4.98 -11.55
CA LYS A 108 8.63 -3.96 -12.19
C LYS A 108 7.13 -4.12 -11.86
N LEU A 109 6.63 -5.31 -11.58
CA LEU A 109 5.23 -5.52 -11.19
C LEU A 109 4.98 -5.29 -9.68
N THR A 110 6.02 -5.42 -8.84
CA THR A 110 5.89 -5.32 -7.38
C THR A 110 6.39 -3.99 -6.81
N LEU A 111 7.20 -3.24 -7.56
CA LEU A 111 7.86 -2.03 -7.09
C LEU A 111 6.88 -0.96 -6.60
N GLY A 112 5.81 -0.71 -7.36
CA GLY A 112 4.82 0.30 -6.96
C GLY A 112 4.10 -0.06 -5.66
N PHE A 113 3.83 -1.33 -5.40
CA PHE A 113 3.23 -1.79 -4.13
C PHE A 113 4.19 -1.58 -2.97
N LYS A 114 5.48 -1.86 -3.17
CA LYS A 114 6.53 -1.63 -2.16
C LYS A 114 6.65 -0.16 -1.80
N ILE A 115 6.69 0.72 -2.82
CA ILE A 115 6.79 2.16 -2.59
C ILE A 115 5.52 2.67 -1.91
N GLU A 116 4.34 2.26 -2.36
CA GLU A 116 3.09 2.70 -1.74
C GLU A 116 2.99 2.25 -0.27
N ALA A 117 3.33 1.00 0.04
CA ALA A 117 3.37 0.52 1.41
C ALA A 117 4.33 1.33 2.29
N MET A 118 5.50 1.72 1.75
CA MET A 118 6.43 2.60 2.46
C MET A 118 5.84 4.00 2.69
N LEU A 119 5.16 4.58 1.70
CA LEU A 119 4.50 5.89 1.85
C LEU A 119 3.42 5.87 2.93
N TRP A 120 2.66 4.77 3.05
CA TRP A 120 1.68 4.59 4.13
C TRP A 120 2.35 4.52 5.51
N ILE A 121 3.46 3.78 5.64
CA ILE A 121 4.22 3.69 6.90
C ILE A 121 4.83 5.04 7.30
N LEU A 122 5.44 5.75 6.34
CA LEU A 122 6.03 7.08 6.57
C LEU A 122 4.99 8.13 6.96
N CYS A 123 3.72 7.90 6.62
CA CYS A 123 2.62 8.78 6.98
C CYS A 123 2.31 8.75 8.49
N ILE A 124 2.57 7.64 9.17
CA ILE A 124 2.24 7.44 10.60
C ILE A 124 2.83 8.55 11.51
N PRO A 125 4.15 8.83 11.50
CA PRO A 125 4.71 9.89 12.34
C PRO A 125 4.17 11.29 12.00
N VAL A 126 3.84 11.54 10.72
CA VAL A 126 3.26 12.82 10.29
C VAL A 126 1.83 12.97 10.82
N TRP A 127 1.03 11.89 10.82
CA TRP A 127 -0.29 11.89 11.45
C TRP A 127 -0.20 12.12 12.96
N ILE A 128 0.78 11.53 13.64
CA ILE A 128 1.03 11.79 15.07
C ILE A 128 1.38 13.27 15.30
N SER A 129 2.19 13.88 14.44
CA SER A 129 2.54 15.29 14.59
C SER A 129 1.35 16.23 14.37
N VAL A 130 0.37 15.85 13.56
CA VAL A 130 -0.90 16.60 13.44
C VAL A 130 -1.59 16.68 14.80
N PHE A 131 -1.78 15.57 15.51
CA PHE A 131 -2.45 15.56 16.83
C PHE A 131 -1.72 16.35 17.92
N ILE A 132 -0.43 16.65 17.73
CA ILE A 132 0.38 17.41 18.69
C ILE A 132 0.33 18.91 18.39
N VAL A 133 0.23 19.29 17.10
CA VAL A 133 0.41 20.67 16.62
C VAL A 133 -0.92 21.35 16.26
N PHE A 134 -1.94 20.57 15.88
CA PHE A 134 -3.30 21.03 15.59
C PHE A 134 -4.27 20.55 16.67
#